data_AF-A0A972CGQ6-F1
#
_entry.id   AF-A0A972CGQ6-F1
#
_cell.length_a   1.000
_cell.length_b   1.000
_cell.length_c   1.000
_cell.angle_alpha   90.00
_cell.angle_beta   90.00
_cell.angle_gamma   90.00
#
_symmetry.space_group_name_H-M   'P 1'
#
loop_
_entity.id
_entity.type
_entity.pdbx_description
1 polymer ?
#
loop_
_entity_poly.entity_id
_entity_poly.type
_entity_poly.pdbx_seq_one_letter_code
_entity_poly.pdbx_strand_id
1 'polypeptide(L)'
;MKLISWNIDSLNSALTGVSERALLSRKVLNTIVEYDPEVIALQETKLPSDGPTKKQLEILNDMFVDYEIVWNSSVEPARKGYAGT
;
A
#
# COMPACT_ATOMS: atom_id res chain seq x y z
N MET A 1 -1.86 17.98 12.03
CA MET A 1 -2.40 16.62 11.89
C MET A 1 -3.15 16.42 10.59
N LYS A 2 -2.45 15.91 9.57
CA LYS A 2 -3.04 15.45 8.31
C LYS A 2 -3.03 13.91 8.28
N LEU A 3 -4.18 13.28 8.06
CA LEU A 3 -4.32 11.84 7.99
C LEU A 3 -4.99 11.48 6.66
N ILE A 4 -4.44 10.50 5.95
CA ILE A 4 -4.99 10.02 4.68
C ILE A 4 -5.34 8.53 4.83
N SER A 5 -6.55 8.17 4.41
CA SER A 5 -6.98 6.77 4.32
C SER A 5 -7.44 6.48 2.90
N TRP A 6 -6.94 5.39 2.31
CA TRP A 6 -7.29 5.03 0.95
C TRP A 6 -7.38 3.51 0.77
N ASN A 7 -8.52 3.04 0.28
CA ASN A 7 -8.66 1.69 -0.23
C ASN A 7 -7.97 1.58 -1.59
N ILE A 8 -6.82 0.89 -1.63
CA ILE A 8 -5.96 0.81 -2.81
C ILE A 8 -6.36 -0.33 -3.76
N ASP A 9 -7.26 -1.21 -3.34
CA ASP A 9 -7.75 -2.35 -4.13
C ASP A 9 -6.59 -3.18 -4.75
N SER A 10 -5.67 -3.65 -3.88
CA SER A 10 -4.41 -4.37 -4.15
C SER A 10 -3.15 -3.50 -4.22
N LEU A 11 -2.30 -3.65 -3.20
CA LEU A 11 -0.97 -3.05 -3.15
C LEU A 11 -0.08 -3.57 -4.29
N ASN A 12 -0.17 -4.88 -4.58
CA ASN A 12 0.61 -5.47 -5.65
C ASN A 12 0.27 -4.87 -7.02
N SER A 13 -1.03 -4.72 -7.30
CA SER A 13 -1.53 -4.14 -8.55
C SER A 13 -1.09 -2.69 -8.70
N ALA A 14 -1.15 -1.91 -7.62
CA ALA A 14 -0.74 -0.51 -7.63
C ALA A 14 0.78 -0.34 -7.84
N LEU A 15 1.61 -1.09 -7.09
CA LEU A 15 3.06 -0.88 -7.11
C LEU A 15 3.74 -1.51 -8.34
N THR A 16 3.32 -2.72 -8.75
CA THR A 16 4.04 -3.50 -9.76
C THR A 16 3.27 -3.69 -11.07
N GLY A 17 1.99 -3.36 -11.10
CA GLY A 17 1.15 -3.51 -12.29
C GLY A 17 1.59 -2.61 -13.43
N VAL A 18 1.42 -3.11 -14.66
CA VAL A 18 1.78 -2.41 -15.91
C VAL A 18 0.57 -1.84 -16.66
N SER A 19 -0.64 -1.98 -16.10
CA SER A 19 -1.86 -1.44 -16.70
C SER A 19 -1.95 0.08 -16.54
N GLU A 20 -2.81 0.72 -17.35
CA GLU A 20 -3.13 2.14 -17.21
C GLU A 20 -3.66 2.47 -15.80
N ARG A 21 -4.50 1.59 -15.24
CA ARG A 21 -5.00 1.73 -13.86
C ARG A 21 -3.87 1.70 -12.83
N ALA A 22 -2.85 0.86 -13.01
CA ALA A 22 -1.70 0.81 -12.12
C ALA A 22 -0.88 2.11 -12.20
N LEU A 23 -0.71 2.69 -13.40
CA LEU A 23 -0.07 4.00 -13.56
C LEU A 23 -0.86 5.11 -12.85
N LEU A 24 -2.18 5.11 -12.95
CA LEU A 24 -3.03 6.06 -12.22
C LEU A 24 -2.91 5.88 -10.71
N SER A 25 -2.86 4.63 -10.22
CA SER A 25 -2.68 4.33 -8.79
C SER A 25 -1.36 4.86 -8.25
N ARG A 26 -0.26 4.74 -9.00
CA ARG A 26 1.04 5.33 -8.64
C ARG A 26 1.01 6.85 -8.63
N LYS A 27 0.28 7.49 -9.56
CA LYS A 27 0.09 8.95 -9.52
C LYS A 27 -0.62 9.38 -8.24
N VAL A 28 -1.66 8.66 -7.81
CA VAL A 28 -2.33 8.92 -6.54
C VAL A 28 -1.38 8.78 -5.36
N LEU A 29 -0.55 7.73 -5.31
CA LEU A 29 0.47 7.58 -4.27
C LEU A 29 1.46 8.76 -4.25
N ASN A 30 1.94 9.21 -5.41
CA ASN A 30 2.82 10.38 -5.48
C ASN A 30 2.12 11.65 -4.96
N THR A 31 0.85 11.86 -5.31
CA THR A 31 0.06 12.98 -4.77
C THR A 31 -0.13 12.87 -3.25
N ILE A 32 -0.30 11.66 -2.71
CA ILE A 32 -0.35 11.45 -1.26
C ILE A 32 0.97 11.86 -0.59
N VAL A 33 2.12 11.51 -1.18
CA VAL A 33 3.44 11.94 -0.69
C VAL A 33 3.54 13.48 -0.69
N GLU A 34 3.13 14.13 -1.77
CA GLU A 34 3.14 15.60 -1.90
C GLU A 34 2.28 16.30 -0.84
N TYR A 35 1.23 15.64 -0.33
CA TYR A 35 0.39 16.19 0.74
C TYR A 35 1.06 16.17 2.11
N ASP A 36 2.18 15.46 2.28
CA ASP A 36 2.93 15.34 3.54
C ASP A 36 2.00 15.04 4.75
N PRO A 37 1.29 13.90 4.75
CA PRO A 37 0.45 13.48 5.86
C PRO A 37 1.26 12.91 7.02
N GLU A 38 0.80 13.09 8.25
CA GLU A 38 1.44 12.46 9.41
C GLU A 38 1.18 10.94 9.48
N VAL A 39 0.06 10.47 8.91
CA VAL A 39 -0.27 9.04 8.81
C VAL A 39 -0.99 8.74 7.49
N ILE A 40 -0.62 7.61 6.89
CA ILE A 40 -1.27 7.06 5.70
C ILE A 40 -1.75 5.65 6.05
N ALA A 41 -3.04 5.38 5.81
CA ALA A 41 -3.60 4.05 5.95
C ALA A 41 -4.07 3.54 4.58
N LEU A 42 -3.49 2.44 4.09
CA LEU A 42 -3.88 1.82 2.83
C LEU A 42 -4.70 0.56 3.10
N GLN A 43 -5.95 0.48 2.64
CA GLN A 43 -6.81 -0.70 2.86
C GLN A 43 -6.98 -1.55 1.61
N GLU A 44 -7.41 -2.80 1.80
CA GLU A 44 -7.46 -3.83 0.75
C GLU A 44 -6.11 -4.03 0.09
N THR A 45 -5.04 -4.05 0.89
CA THR A 45 -3.68 -4.29 0.40
C THR A 45 -3.56 -5.65 -0.30
N LYS A 46 -4.43 -6.62 0.08
CA LYS A 46 -4.50 -7.97 -0.50
C LYS A 46 -3.16 -8.70 -0.39
N LEU A 47 -2.42 -8.36 0.67
CA LEU A 47 -1.12 -8.95 0.94
C LEU A 47 -1.26 -10.43 1.33
N PRO A 48 -0.29 -11.27 0.93
CA PRO A 48 -0.10 -12.57 1.52
C PRO A 48 -0.01 -12.52 3.06
N SER A 49 -0.25 -13.66 3.71
CA SER A 49 -0.23 -13.76 5.18
C SER A 49 1.14 -13.48 5.80
N ASP A 50 2.22 -13.65 5.04
CA ASP A 50 3.60 -13.31 5.38
C ASP A 50 3.96 -11.84 5.10
N GLY A 51 3.05 -11.07 4.49
CA GLY A 51 3.19 -9.63 4.29
C GLY A 51 3.67 -9.22 2.89
N PRO A 52 4.24 -8.01 2.75
CA PRO A 52 4.72 -7.49 1.47
C PRO A 52 6.03 -8.19 1.04
N THR A 53 6.20 -8.33 -0.26
CA THR A 53 7.45 -8.83 -0.84
C THR A 53 8.59 -7.81 -0.68
N LYS A 54 9.85 -8.27 -0.75
CA LYS A 54 11.04 -7.41 -0.72
C LYS A 54 10.96 -6.25 -1.73
N LYS A 55 10.51 -6.54 -2.96
CA LYS A 55 10.34 -5.54 -4.02
C LYS A 55 9.29 -4.48 -3.68
N GLN A 56 8.18 -4.89 -3.06
CA GLN A 56 7.15 -3.94 -2.63
C GLN A 56 7.66 -3.04 -1.50
N LEU A 57 8.40 -3.61 -0.54
CA LEU A 57 9.04 -2.85 0.53
C LEU A 57 10.10 -1.87 0.00
N GLU A 58 10.93 -2.28 -0.96
CA GLU A 58 11.89 -1.38 -1.61
C GLU A 58 11.18 -0.17 -2.22
N ILE A 59 10.14 -0.41 -3.03
CA ILE A 59 9.35 0.68 -3.63
C ILE A 59 8.72 1.59 -2.57
N LEU A 60 8.13 1.03 -1.51
CA LEU A 60 7.49 1.83 -0.48
C LEU A 60 8.50 2.65 0.33
N ASN A 61 9.66 2.08 0.69
CA ASN A 61 10.71 2.80 1.41
C ASN A 61 11.30 3.93 0.56
N ASP A 62 11.43 3.74 -0.75
CA ASP A 62 11.87 4.80 -1.66
C ASP A 62 10.83 5.93 -1.77
N MET A 63 9.54 5.61 -1.72
CA MET A 63 8.46 6.59 -1.81
C MET A 63 8.18 7.33 -0.49
N PHE A 64 8.33 6.65 0.64
CA PHE A 64 7.96 7.13 1.97
C PHE A 64 9.17 7.07 2.92
N VAL A 65 10.25 7.74 2.54
CA VAL A 65 11.57 7.66 3.21
C VAL A 65 11.52 7.96 4.71
N ASP A 66 10.66 8.88 5.14
CA ASP A 66 10.56 9.33 6.53
C ASP A 66 9.44 8.62 7.33
N TYR A 67 8.86 7.54 6.78
CA TYR A 67 7.74 6.82 7.40
C TYR A 67 8.17 5.44 7.90
N GLU A 68 7.65 5.07 9.06
CA GLU A 68 7.68 3.67 9.50
C GLU A 68 6.54 2.90 8.81
N ILE A 69 6.90 1.81 8.12
CA ILE A 69 5.93 0.94 7.46
C ILE A 69 5.59 -0.23 8.36
N VAL A 70 4.31 -0.34 8.73
CA VAL A 70 3.73 -1.48 9.41
C VAL A 70 2.56 -2.03 8.59
N TRP A 71 2.25 -3.31 8.76
CA TRP A 71 1.14 -3.94 8.04
C TRP A 71 0.42 -4.98 8.90
N ASN A 72 -0.83 -5.24 8.55
CA ASN A 72 -1.66 -6.33 9.05
C ASN A 72 -2.31 -7.05 7.86
N SER A 73 -1.92 -8.29 7.64
CA SER A 73 -2.44 -9.12 6.55
C SER A 73 -3.67 -9.91 6.95
N SER A 74 -4.52 -10.23 5.97
CA SER A 74 -5.60 -11.20 6.17
C SER A 74 -5.03 -12.61 6.32
N VAL A 75 -5.36 -13.26 7.44
CA VAL A 75 -4.88 -14.61 7.84
C VAL A 75 -6.03 -15.49 8.33
N GLU A 76 -5.82 -16.79 8.44
CA GLU A 76 -6.83 -17.73 8.96
C GLU A 76 -7.33 -17.30 10.35
N PRO A 77 -8.63 -17.42 10.65
CA PRO A 77 -9.69 -18.09 9.85
C PRO A 77 -10.30 -17.22 8.74
N ALA A 78 -9.81 -15.98 8.56
CA ALA A 78 -10.24 -15.12 7.46
C ALA A 78 -9.53 -15.51 6.14
N ARG A 79 -10.13 -15.14 5.02
CA ARG A 79 -9.59 -15.47 3.69
C ARG A 79 -8.22 -14.82 3.48
N LYS A 80 -7.18 -15.65 3.31
CA LYS A 80 -5.81 -15.19 2.99
C LYS A 80 -5.80 -14.31 1.74
N GLY A 81 -5.04 -13.21 1.78
CA GLY A 81 -4.87 -12.32 0.61
C GLY A 81 -6.11 -11.56 0.17
N TYR A 82 -7.18 -11.54 0.97
CA TYR A 82 -8.43 -10.86 0.60
C TYR A 82 -8.51 -9.41 1.10
N ALA A 83 -8.16 -9.20 2.36
CA ALA A 83 -8.14 -7.89 3.01
C ALA A 83 -6.70 -7.50 3.39
N GLY A 84 -6.56 -6.47 4.21
CA GLY A 84 -5.29 -6.05 4.81
C GLY A 84 -5.19 -4.54 4.92
N THR A 85 -4.32 -4.08 5.79
CA THR A 85 -3.95 -2.66 5.97
C THR A 85 -2.46 -2.53 6.16
#